data_AF-W4K6S5-F1
#
_entry.id   AF-W4K6S5-F1
#
_cell.length_a   1.000
_cell.length_b   1.000
_cell.length_c   1.000
_cell.angle_alpha   90.00
_cell.angle_beta   90.00
_cell.angle_gamma   90.00
#
_symmetry.space_group_name_H-M   'P 1'
#
loop_
_entity.id
_entity.type
_entity.pdbx_description
1 polymer ?
#
loop_
_entity_poly.entity_id
_entity_poly.type
_entity_poly.pdbx_seq_one_letter_code
_entity_poly.pdbx_strand_id
1 'polypeptide(L)'
;MARQSQWKGRRGKPRCDHCRLNNLKCDRILPTCNHCSWANRECKYTPLPTPAHRGIPRCDRCRFHNLKCDRNLPVCNHCAGDEGVECNYTPKKRHKVPSDHAATVAAAAAATIATIAPAAPASATASSSAVPKERPAPYTAKTASFLISDMPNEESYTTGNWIAEHPEGVKGKLPSGMYEIYSDGSPGSDDDSADGVNTPKHRPPYDSSTWHSRARSMGSSASKSCTFDNKLLPGRHLDPWYHSTFAPLPRSILQGIRTVNPIEMPTRPNYDEALNKFLAELPAELREIAAFTPETYADLTRAVVKGDFSTLTPRVTSWVQYHHVRPGSRKYHLLLLPREAYFSIRGEKEEKLRNEFIAEVDGEIPTNKSSATSLGHGPGQHVINSHEGVSAFLRVPVSTQIYDILVYAHKNHASTTQTLAQVRQAGIASVTWPMVETFVRLCPLCSARAKPITL
;
A
#
# COMPACT_ATOMS: atom_id res chain seq x y z
N MET A 1 -9.02 32.90 -37.36
CA MET A 1 -7.94 32.32 -36.52
C MET A 1 -8.32 32.48 -35.05
N ALA A 2 -8.79 31.41 -34.40
CA ALA A 2 -9.30 31.47 -33.02
C ALA A 2 -8.13 31.52 -32.02
N ARG A 3 -8.03 32.61 -31.24
CA ARG A 3 -7.07 32.77 -30.14
C ARG A 3 -7.19 31.60 -29.16
N GLN A 4 -6.18 30.74 -29.09
CA GLN A 4 -6.07 29.73 -28.04
C GLN A 4 -6.02 30.44 -26.68
N SER A 5 -7.13 30.41 -25.94
CA SER A 5 -7.20 31.01 -24.62
C SER A 5 -6.30 30.24 -23.66
N GLN A 6 -5.29 30.93 -23.12
CA GLN A 6 -4.19 30.38 -22.33
C GLN A 6 -4.66 30.11 -20.89
N TRP A 7 -5.55 29.15 -20.67
CA TRP A 7 -6.04 28.80 -19.34
C TRP A 7 -5.02 27.92 -18.59
N LYS A 8 -4.00 28.54 -17.95
CA LYS A 8 -3.05 27.88 -17.03
C LYS A 8 -3.56 27.84 -15.59
N GLY A 9 -4.75 27.24 -15.37
CA GLY A 9 -5.31 27.02 -14.03
C GLY A 9 -5.21 25.56 -13.59
N ARG A 10 -4.84 25.29 -12.33
CA ARG A 10 -4.79 23.92 -11.75
C ARG A 10 -6.13 23.17 -11.75
N ARG A 11 -7.26 23.82 -12.05
CA ARG A 11 -8.62 23.24 -12.03
C ARG A 11 -9.17 22.85 -13.40
N GLY A 12 -8.29 22.50 -14.35
CA GLY A 12 -8.66 22.02 -15.68
C GLY A 12 -9.42 23.05 -16.53
N LYS A 13 -9.52 22.78 -17.84
CA LYS A 13 -10.34 23.61 -18.75
C LYS A 13 -11.83 23.51 -18.37
N PRO A 14 -12.63 24.59 -18.52
CA PRO A 14 -14.07 24.53 -18.26
C PRO A 14 -14.77 23.54 -19.23
N ARG A 15 -15.92 22.99 -18.82
CA ARG A 15 -16.82 22.26 -19.74
C ARG A 15 -17.39 23.23 -20.78
N CYS A 16 -17.67 22.77 -22.00
CA CYS A 16 -18.38 23.57 -23.01
C CYS A 16 -19.80 23.96 -22.52
N ASP A 17 -20.40 24.98 -23.13
CA ASP A 17 -21.68 25.55 -22.71
C ASP A 17 -22.81 24.50 -22.73
N HIS A 18 -22.88 23.68 -23.79
CA HIS A 18 -23.89 22.63 -23.92
C HIS A 18 -23.79 21.56 -22.82
N CYS A 19 -22.59 21.03 -22.57
CA CYS A 19 -22.40 20.04 -21.50
C CYS A 19 -22.53 20.67 -20.10
N ARG A 20 -22.27 21.97 -19.96
CA ARG A 20 -22.48 22.69 -18.69
C ARG A 20 -23.96 22.85 -18.37
N LEU A 21 -24.77 23.30 -19.35
CA LEU A 21 -26.21 23.52 -19.19
C LEU A 21 -26.97 22.22 -18.90
N ASN A 22 -26.60 21.13 -19.58
CA ASN A 22 -27.26 19.83 -19.43
C ASN A 22 -26.59 18.93 -18.38
N ASN A 23 -25.62 19.46 -17.64
CA ASN A 23 -24.82 18.76 -16.64
C ASN A 23 -24.14 17.46 -17.12
N LEU A 24 -23.78 17.38 -18.41
CA LEU A 24 -23.15 16.22 -19.04
C LEU A 24 -21.63 16.18 -18.77
N LYS A 25 -21.03 15.00 -18.94
CA LYS A 25 -19.56 14.86 -18.92
C LYS A 25 -18.99 15.47 -20.20
N CYS A 26 -17.99 16.35 -20.05
CA CYS A 26 -17.30 16.98 -21.17
C CYS A 26 -15.82 16.57 -21.11
N ASP A 27 -15.34 15.97 -22.19
CA ASP A 27 -13.94 15.57 -22.38
C ASP A 27 -13.03 16.76 -22.75
N ARG A 28 -13.61 17.94 -23.05
CA ARG A 28 -12.93 19.23 -23.23
C ARG A 28 -11.95 19.25 -24.41
N ILE A 29 -12.14 18.35 -25.37
CA ILE A 29 -11.41 18.36 -26.63
C ILE A 29 -11.89 19.57 -27.45
N LEU A 30 -10.94 20.26 -28.09
CA LEU A 30 -11.20 21.36 -29.02
C LEU A 30 -11.01 20.84 -30.45
N PRO A 31 -11.78 21.32 -31.44
CA PRO A 31 -12.79 22.39 -31.35
C PRO A 31 -14.14 21.93 -30.75
N THR A 32 -14.44 20.63 -30.82
CA THR A 32 -15.73 20.05 -30.40
C THR A 32 -15.47 18.88 -29.45
N CYS A 33 -16.16 18.86 -28.31
CA CYS A 33 -16.09 17.77 -27.33
C CYS A 33 -16.80 16.52 -27.87
N ASN A 34 -16.42 15.29 -27.48
CA ASN A 34 -17.02 14.07 -28.04
C ASN A 34 -18.55 14.09 -27.89
N HIS A 35 -19.06 14.56 -26.76
CA HIS A 35 -20.49 14.55 -26.52
C HIS A 35 -21.27 15.48 -27.47
N CYS A 36 -20.72 16.67 -27.75
CA CYS A 36 -21.30 17.58 -28.73
C CYS A 36 -21.16 17.07 -30.16
N SER A 37 -20.05 16.36 -30.47
CA SER A 37 -19.82 15.76 -31.78
C SER A 37 -20.86 14.68 -32.09
N TRP A 38 -21.16 13.81 -31.13
CA TRP A 38 -22.18 12.78 -31.29
C TRP A 38 -23.60 13.35 -31.35
N ALA A 39 -23.88 14.41 -30.60
CA ALA A 39 -25.19 15.07 -30.60
C ALA A 39 -25.40 16.05 -31.78
N ASN A 40 -24.39 16.23 -32.65
CA ASN A 40 -24.36 17.22 -33.71
C ASN A 40 -24.78 18.64 -33.24
N ARG A 41 -24.27 19.05 -32.06
CA ARG A 41 -24.55 20.36 -31.44
C ARG A 41 -23.31 21.25 -31.46
N GLU A 42 -23.54 22.57 -31.50
CA GLU A 42 -22.45 23.55 -31.42
C GLU A 42 -21.73 23.48 -30.06
N CYS A 43 -20.42 23.24 -30.10
CA CYS A 43 -19.58 23.12 -28.91
C CYS A 43 -18.88 24.44 -28.58
N LYS A 44 -19.64 25.41 -28.07
CA LYS A 44 -19.12 26.73 -27.69
C LYS A 44 -18.55 26.73 -26.27
N TYR A 45 -17.44 27.45 -26.08
CA TYR A 45 -16.85 27.69 -24.76
C TYR A 45 -16.95 29.18 -24.45
N THR A 46 -18.08 29.61 -23.89
CA THR A 46 -18.21 30.98 -23.40
C THR A 46 -17.33 31.10 -22.14
N PRO A 47 -16.30 31.97 -22.15
CA PRO A 47 -15.49 32.21 -20.96
C PRO A 47 -16.45 32.66 -19.86
N LEU A 48 -16.48 31.90 -18.76
CA LEU A 48 -17.26 32.33 -17.61
C LEU A 48 -16.77 33.71 -17.21
N PRO A 49 -17.68 34.66 -16.85
CA PRO A 49 -17.25 35.87 -16.15
C PRO A 49 -16.34 35.40 -15.03
N THR A 50 -15.16 36.04 -14.94
CA THR A 50 -14.06 35.58 -14.10
C THR A 50 -14.59 35.15 -12.72
N PRO A 51 -14.14 34.00 -12.18
CA PRO A 51 -14.66 33.44 -10.93
C PRO A 51 -14.23 34.25 -9.69
N ALA A 52 -14.37 35.57 -9.74
CA ALA A 52 -14.20 36.52 -8.65
C ALA A 52 -15.10 36.19 -7.44
N HIS A 53 -16.17 35.42 -7.64
CA HIS A 53 -17.16 35.13 -6.60
C HIS A 53 -16.85 33.93 -5.70
N ARG A 54 -15.76 33.17 -5.93
CA ARG A 54 -15.41 32.05 -5.02
C ARG A 54 -14.76 32.49 -3.71
N GLY A 55 -14.26 33.73 -3.63
CA GLY A 55 -13.68 34.31 -2.41
C GLY A 55 -14.64 35.22 -1.62
N ILE A 56 -15.75 35.65 -2.24
CA ILE A 56 -16.69 36.59 -1.63
C ILE A 56 -17.63 35.80 -0.70
N PRO A 57 -17.77 36.20 0.58
CA PRO A 57 -18.73 35.56 1.48
C PRO A 57 -20.17 35.75 0.98
N ARG A 58 -21.13 34.98 1.52
CA ARG A 58 -22.55 35.30 1.31
C ARG A 58 -22.82 36.70 1.89
N CYS A 59 -23.65 37.52 1.24
CA CYS A 59 -24.09 38.80 1.83
C CYS A 59 -24.76 38.56 3.19
N ASP A 60 -24.76 39.56 4.07
CA ASP A 60 -25.18 39.40 5.46
C ASP A 60 -26.64 38.96 5.58
N ARG A 61 -27.52 39.47 4.70
CA ARG A 61 -28.93 39.04 4.63
C ARG A 61 -29.08 37.57 4.26
N CYS A 62 -28.47 37.14 3.15
CA CYS A 62 -28.52 35.73 2.75
C CYS A 62 -27.83 34.83 3.79
N ARG A 63 -26.83 35.34 4.52
CA ARG A 63 -26.20 34.61 5.62
C ARG A 63 -27.15 34.45 6.80
N PHE A 64 -27.86 35.51 7.19
CA PHE A 64 -28.79 35.53 8.31
C PHE A 64 -30.03 34.65 8.05
N HIS A 65 -30.61 34.73 6.86
CA HIS A 65 -31.76 33.92 6.45
C HIS A 65 -31.38 32.56 5.84
N ASN A 66 -30.09 32.19 5.87
CA ASN A 66 -29.55 30.95 5.30
C ASN A 66 -29.93 30.68 3.83
N LEU A 67 -30.09 31.74 3.02
CA LEU A 67 -30.36 31.66 1.59
C LEU A 67 -29.08 31.40 0.77
N LYS A 68 -29.25 30.89 -0.46
CA LYS A 68 -28.15 30.68 -1.42
C LYS A 68 -27.80 32.00 -2.14
N CYS A 69 -26.88 32.77 -1.58
CA CYS A 69 -26.36 33.97 -2.23
C CYS A 69 -25.60 33.64 -3.53
N ASP A 70 -26.02 34.23 -4.64
CA ASP A 70 -25.36 34.23 -5.95
C ASP A 70 -24.10 35.11 -5.99
N ARG A 71 -23.92 35.97 -4.98
CA ARG A 71 -22.74 36.82 -4.74
C ARG A 71 -22.49 37.87 -5.82
N ASN A 72 -23.50 38.22 -6.60
CA ASN A 72 -23.40 39.33 -7.55
C ASN A 72 -23.15 40.64 -6.79
N LEU A 73 -22.20 41.42 -7.27
CA LEU A 73 -21.89 42.76 -6.75
C LEU A 73 -22.46 43.79 -7.73
N PRO A 74 -23.00 44.93 -7.25
CA PRO A 74 -23.04 45.36 -5.85
C PRO A 74 -24.17 44.68 -5.03
N VAL A 75 -25.22 44.20 -5.67
CA VAL A 75 -26.40 43.59 -5.03
C VAL A 75 -26.62 42.17 -5.58
N CYS A 76 -26.88 41.21 -4.68
CA CYS A 76 -27.14 39.83 -5.06
C CYS A 76 -28.58 39.67 -5.59
N ASN A 77 -28.86 38.72 -6.48
CA ASN A 77 -30.18 38.55 -7.11
C ASN A 77 -31.31 38.35 -6.08
N HIS A 78 -31.00 37.77 -4.93
CA HIS A 78 -31.97 37.61 -3.83
C HIS A 78 -32.29 38.92 -3.10
N CYS A 79 -31.38 39.90 -3.11
CA CYS A 79 -31.63 41.20 -2.50
C CYS A 79 -32.14 42.23 -3.51
N ALA A 80 -31.99 41.99 -4.81
CA ALA A 80 -32.39 42.94 -5.86
C ALA A 80 -33.90 43.13 -5.95
N GLY A 81 -34.71 42.16 -5.50
CA GLY A 81 -36.17 42.21 -5.55
C GLY A 81 -36.85 42.80 -4.30
N ASP A 82 -36.11 43.06 -3.23
CA ASP A 82 -36.67 43.59 -1.99
C ASP A 82 -36.25 45.04 -1.79
N GLU A 83 -37.13 45.95 -2.20
CA GLU A 83 -36.93 47.39 -2.03
C GLU A 83 -36.77 47.73 -0.53
N GLY A 84 -35.64 48.36 -0.19
CA GLY A 84 -35.34 48.83 1.17
C GLY A 84 -34.37 47.97 1.99
N VAL A 85 -33.92 46.81 1.47
CA VAL A 85 -32.95 45.98 2.21
C VAL A 85 -31.54 46.09 1.61
N GLU A 86 -30.60 46.61 2.39
CA GLU A 86 -29.21 46.78 1.96
C GLU A 86 -28.47 45.42 1.83
N CYS A 87 -27.85 45.18 0.67
CA CYS A 87 -27.09 43.96 0.41
C CYS A 87 -25.60 44.14 0.77
N ASN A 88 -25.27 44.05 2.06
CA ASN A 88 -23.90 44.21 2.54
C ASN A 88 -23.10 42.88 2.54
N TYR A 89 -21.80 42.94 2.25
CA TYR A 89 -20.86 41.81 2.25
C TYR A 89 -19.78 42.00 3.31
N THR A 90 -20.07 41.68 4.57
CA THR A 90 -19.06 41.79 5.65
C THR A 90 -17.98 40.69 5.54
N PRO A 91 -16.68 41.02 5.46
CA PRO A 91 -15.60 40.03 5.49
C PRO A 91 -15.65 39.18 6.76
N LYS A 92 -15.61 37.85 6.62
CA LYS A 92 -15.63 36.94 7.77
C LYS A 92 -14.34 37.14 8.58
N LYS A 93 -14.44 37.82 9.74
CA LYS A 93 -13.36 37.94 10.72
C LYS A 93 -12.96 36.51 11.11
N ARG A 94 -11.83 36.01 10.58
CA ARG A 94 -11.29 34.71 11.01
C ARG A 94 -11.03 34.84 12.50
N HIS A 95 -11.66 33.98 13.30
CA HIS A 95 -11.34 33.85 14.71
C HIS A 95 -9.86 33.51 14.78
N LYS A 96 -9.03 34.48 15.18
CA LYS A 96 -7.60 34.28 15.37
C LYS A 96 -7.51 33.44 16.63
N VAL A 97 -7.30 32.13 16.45
CA VAL A 97 -7.07 31.23 17.59
C VAL A 97 -5.84 31.77 18.33
N PRO A 98 -5.95 32.14 19.63
CA PRO A 98 -4.80 32.63 20.39
C PRO A 98 -3.69 31.57 20.37
N SER A 99 -2.51 31.99 19.95
CA SER A 99 -1.36 31.11 19.68
C SER A 99 -0.44 31.02 20.91
N ASP A 100 -1.02 30.84 22.10
CA ASP A 100 -0.30 30.96 23.38
C ASP A 100 0.10 29.63 24.05
N HIS A 101 0.12 28.51 23.31
CA HIS A 101 0.59 27.22 23.86
C HIS A 101 2.03 26.82 23.48
N ALA A 102 2.82 27.72 22.88
CA ALA A 102 4.20 27.40 22.48
C ALA A 102 5.28 27.89 23.46
N ALA A 103 4.95 28.67 24.50
CA ALA A 103 5.97 29.36 25.31
C ALA A 103 6.23 28.80 26.73
N THR A 104 5.45 27.85 27.24
CA THR A 104 5.53 27.43 28.66
C THR A 104 6.32 26.17 28.97
N VAL A 105 6.92 25.49 27.97
CA VAL A 105 7.71 24.25 28.21
C VAL A 105 9.23 24.46 28.12
N ALA A 106 9.69 25.65 27.70
CA ALA A 106 11.13 25.92 27.52
C ALA A 106 11.85 26.45 28.78
N ALA A 107 11.15 26.73 29.89
CA ALA A 107 11.74 27.37 31.08
C ALA A 107 12.03 26.42 32.27
N ALA A 108 11.65 25.13 32.20
CA ALA A 108 11.76 24.22 33.35
C ALA A 108 12.97 23.25 33.32
N ALA A 109 13.84 23.32 32.32
CA ALA A 109 14.94 22.35 32.13
C ALA A 109 16.36 22.89 32.40
N ALA A 110 16.52 24.11 32.91
CA ALA A 110 17.83 24.78 33.04
C ALA A 110 18.30 25.02 34.48
N ALA A 111 17.74 24.33 35.49
CA ALA A 111 18.09 24.59 36.89
C ALA A 111 18.23 23.32 37.73
N THR A 112 19.12 22.39 37.36
CA THR A 112 19.74 21.47 38.33
C THR A 112 21.05 20.94 37.76
N ILE A 113 22.09 20.86 38.61
CA ILE A 113 23.47 20.41 38.38
C ILE A 113 24.48 21.57 38.33
N ALA A 114 24.87 22.03 39.52
CA ALA A 114 26.20 22.56 39.79
C ALA A 114 26.42 22.57 41.31
N THR A 115 27.18 21.61 41.87
CA THR A 115 28.12 21.82 43.00
C THR A 115 28.95 20.55 43.24
N ILE A 116 30.29 20.69 43.25
CA ILE A 116 31.32 20.09 44.16
C ILE A 116 32.68 19.97 43.40
N ALA A 117 33.53 21.01 43.59
CA ALA A 117 34.97 21.04 43.96
C ALA A 117 36.06 20.18 43.24
N PRO A 118 37.39 20.47 43.41
CA PRO A 118 38.11 21.75 43.51
C PRO A 118 39.41 21.81 42.63
N ALA A 119 40.25 22.81 42.92
CA ALA A 119 41.24 23.50 42.10
C ALA A 119 42.70 22.97 42.04
N ALA A 120 43.42 23.55 41.06
CA ALA A 120 44.86 23.94 41.00
C ALA A 120 45.83 23.05 40.17
N PRO A 121 47.01 23.56 39.73
CA PRO A 121 47.18 24.76 38.89
C PRO A 121 48.20 24.57 37.72
N ALA A 122 48.11 25.51 36.75
CA ALA A 122 49.15 26.11 35.91
C ALA A 122 50.21 25.25 35.17
N SER A 123 50.18 25.35 33.83
CA SER A 123 51.38 25.64 33.01
C SER A 123 50.99 26.15 31.62
N ALA A 124 51.77 27.12 31.15
CA ALA A 124 51.61 27.88 29.92
C ALA A 124 52.11 27.12 28.68
N THR A 125 51.57 27.42 27.49
CA THR A 125 52.28 28.05 26.33
C THR A 125 51.53 27.87 25.00
N ALA A 126 51.65 28.92 24.18
CA ALA A 126 51.74 28.96 22.71
C ALA A 126 50.51 28.66 21.82
N SER A 127 50.01 29.76 21.24
CA SER A 127 49.94 30.06 19.79
C SER A 127 49.56 28.95 18.80
N SER A 128 48.42 29.13 18.12
CA SER A 128 48.36 29.18 16.64
C SER A 128 46.95 29.43 16.08
N SER A 129 46.91 30.38 15.13
CA SER A 129 46.13 30.38 13.89
C SER A 129 44.61 30.19 13.95
N ALA A 130 43.92 31.33 13.94
CA ALA A 130 42.51 31.46 13.57
C ALA A 130 42.31 31.19 12.06
N VAL A 131 41.48 30.20 11.74
CA VAL A 131 40.87 30.00 10.42
C VAL A 131 39.34 29.98 10.62
N PRO A 132 38.57 30.88 9.99
CA PRO A 132 37.12 30.90 10.15
C PRO A 132 36.48 29.73 9.38
N LYS A 133 35.94 28.76 10.12
CA LYS A 133 35.17 27.64 9.59
C LYS A 133 33.71 28.09 9.40
N GLU A 134 33.35 28.45 8.17
CA GLU A 134 31.97 28.66 7.73
C GLU A 134 31.13 27.40 8.03
N ARG A 135 30.02 27.60 8.75
CA ARG A 135 28.98 26.58 8.95
C ARG A 135 27.93 26.75 7.86
N PRO A 136 27.62 25.74 7.03
CA PRO A 136 26.48 25.82 6.12
C PRO A 136 25.17 25.74 6.91
N ALA A 137 24.26 26.66 6.59
CA ALA A 137 22.94 26.76 7.19
C ALA A 137 22.07 25.52 6.87
N PRO A 138 21.18 25.09 7.80
CA PRO A 138 20.32 23.95 7.58
C PRO A 138 19.21 24.26 6.57
N TYR A 139 19.09 23.39 5.57
CA TYR A 139 18.07 23.43 4.53
C TYR A 139 16.69 23.11 5.13
N THR A 140 15.76 24.07 5.09
CA THR A 140 14.37 23.88 5.53
C THR A 140 13.58 23.19 4.41
N ALA A 141 13.43 21.87 4.51
CA ALA A 141 12.55 21.11 3.62
C ALA A 141 11.08 21.46 3.91
N LYS A 142 10.42 22.13 2.94
CA LYS A 142 8.98 22.39 2.97
C LYS A 142 8.22 21.10 2.64
N THR A 143 7.77 20.39 3.66
CA THR A 143 6.85 19.27 3.54
C THR A 143 5.47 19.76 3.08
N ALA A 144 5.06 19.35 1.87
CA ALA A 144 3.72 19.57 1.36
C ALA A 144 2.75 18.59 2.01
N SER A 145 1.91 19.07 2.94
CA SER A 145 0.82 18.29 3.52
C SER A 145 -0.28 18.08 2.48
N PHE A 146 -0.46 16.85 2.01
CA PHE A 146 -1.64 16.45 1.25
C PHE A 146 -2.79 16.16 2.23
N LEU A 147 -3.84 16.99 2.17
CA LEU A 147 -5.11 16.72 2.82
C LEU A 147 -5.83 15.62 2.02
N ILE A 148 -6.02 14.45 2.63
CA ILE A 148 -6.86 13.36 2.14
C ILE A 148 -8.28 13.64 2.66
N SER A 149 -9.23 13.87 1.76
CA SER A 149 -10.66 13.94 2.08
C SER A 149 -11.38 12.69 1.55
N ASP A 150 -12.23 12.17 2.43
CA ASP A 150 -13.43 11.36 2.21
C ASP A 150 -13.28 10.01 1.51
N MET A 151 -13.02 8.97 2.30
CA MET A 151 -13.37 7.58 1.96
C MET A 151 -14.68 7.19 2.66
N PRO A 152 -15.57 6.42 2.00
CA PRO A 152 -16.76 5.87 2.64
C PRO A 152 -16.38 4.86 3.73
N ASN A 153 -17.18 4.85 4.79
CA ASN A 153 -17.01 4.06 6.01
C ASN A 153 -17.04 2.55 5.67
N GLU A 154 -15.91 1.85 5.81
CA GLU A 154 -15.89 0.38 5.68
C GLU A 154 -16.39 -0.26 6.98
N GLU A 155 -17.32 -1.21 6.83
CA GLU A 155 -17.86 -2.03 7.92
C GLU A 155 -16.73 -2.81 8.62
N SER A 156 -16.66 -2.68 9.94
CA SER A 156 -15.63 -3.26 10.79
C SER A 156 -15.82 -4.78 10.93
N TYR A 157 -15.15 -5.57 10.09
CA TYR A 157 -15.08 -7.04 10.24
C TYR A 157 -13.78 -7.46 10.94
N THR A 158 -13.91 -8.10 12.10
CA THR A 158 -12.81 -8.58 12.94
C THR A 158 -12.12 -9.81 12.33
N THR A 159 -10.79 -9.83 12.43
CA THR A 159 -9.82 -10.75 11.81
C THR A 159 -9.86 -12.21 12.34
N GLY A 160 -10.68 -12.53 13.34
CA GLY A 160 -10.56 -13.76 14.15
C GLY A 160 -10.95 -15.09 13.48
N ASN A 161 -11.85 -15.12 12.49
CA ASN A 161 -12.46 -16.40 12.07
C ASN A 161 -11.81 -17.06 10.83
N TRP A 162 -10.92 -16.40 10.08
CA TRP A 162 -10.46 -16.96 8.80
C TRP A 162 -9.24 -17.88 8.91
N ILE A 163 -8.47 -17.81 10.00
CA ILE A 163 -7.34 -18.72 10.25
C ILE A 163 -7.82 -20.06 10.85
N ALA A 164 -9.01 -20.09 11.45
CA ALA A 164 -9.57 -21.30 12.10
C ALA A 164 -10.38 -22.23 11.17
N GLU A 165 -10.60 -21.85 9.90
CA GLU A 165 -11.39 -22.65 8.94
C GLU A 165 -10.54 -23.34 7.86
N HIS A 166 -9.28 -23.65 8.17
CA HIS A 166 -8.53 -24.68 7.45
C HIS A 166 -8.27 -25.88 8.36
N PRO A 167 -8.45 -27.12 7.88
CA PRO A 167 -8.61 -28.29 8.72
C PRO A 167 -7.26 -28.72 9.32
N GLU A 168 -6.88 -28.12 10.43
CA GLU A 168 -5.96 -28.76 11.36
C GLU A 168 -6.70 -29.96 11.98
N GLY A 169 -6.71 -31.12 11.30
CA GLY A 169 -7.17 -32.34 11.96
C GLY A 169 -7.71 -33.51 11.14
N VAL A 170 -7.75 -33.48 9.81
CA VAL A 170 -8.09 -34.70 9.05
C VAL A 170 -6.83 -35.30 8.44
N LYS A 171 -6.39 -36.44 8.99
CA LYS A 171 -5.45 -37.38 8.36
C LYS A 171 -6.04 -37.86 7.02
N GLY A 172 -5.97 -37.03 5.99
CA GLY A 172 -6.32 -37.35 4.62
C GLY A 172 -5.06 -37.31 3.78
N LYS A 173 -4.77 -38.41 3.08
CA LYS A 173 -3.68 -38.51 2.09
C LYS A 173 -3.72 -37.31 1.14
N LEU A 174 -2.62 -36.56 1.10
CA LEU A 174 -2.39 -35.53 0.08
C LEU A 174 -2.34 -36.20 -1.32
N PRO A 175 -2.72 -35.48 -2.40
CA PRO A 175 -2.58 -35.97 -3.77
C PRO A 175 -1.11 -36.27 -4.10
N SER A 176 -0.86 -37.41 -4.73
CA SER A 176 0.47 -37.83 -5.16
C SER A 176 1.01 -36.84 -6.20
N GLY A 177 2.09 -36.12 -5.89
CA GLY A 177 2.84 -35.32 -6.88
C GLY A 177 3.26 -33.90 -6.52
N MET A 178 3.24 -33.47 -5.25
CA MET A 178 3.69 -32.13 -4.87
C MET A 178 4.90 -32.17 -3.94
N TYR A 179 6.08 -32.03 -4.55
CA TYR A 179 7.43 -31.79 -4.01
C TYR A 179 7.74 -32.31 -2.59
N GLU A 180 8.26 -33.54 -2.51
CA GLU A 180 9.20 -33.92 -1.44
C GLU A 180 10.58 -33.32 -1.79
N ILE A 181 11.00 -32.32 -1.03
CA ILE A 181 12.40 -31.89 -1.00
C ILE A 181 13.13 -32.89 -0.11
N TYR A 182 14.02 -33.68 -0.70
CA TYR A 182 14.94 -34.55 0.02
C TYR A 182 15.73 -33.72 1.03
N SER A 183 15.46 -33.94 2.32
CA SER A 183 16.42 -33.60 3.37
C SER A 183 17.32 -34.82 3.54
N ASP A 184 18.50 -34.74 2.94
CA ASP A 184 19.57 -35.72 3.11
C ASP A 184 19.93 -35.88 4.60
N GLY A 185 20.14 -37.14 4.96
CA GLY A 185 20.22 -37.63 6.31
C GLY A 185 21.51 -37.27 7.06
N SER A 186 21.34 -37.12 8.37
CA SER A 186 22.41 -37.19 9.35
C SER A 186 22.40 -38.59 9.98
N PRO A 187 23.52 -39.32 10.06
CA PRO A 187 23.55 -40.68 10.58
C PRO A 187 23.73 -40.67 12.11
N GLY A 188 22.75 -41.21 12.84
CA GLY A 188 22.93 -41.74 14.20
C GLY A 188 22.60 -43.24 14.14
N SER A 189 23.56 -44.14 14.37
CA SER A 189 24.10 -44.56 15.68
C SER A 189 23.09 -45.41 16.45
N ASP A 190 23.37 -46.72 16.37
CA ASP A 190 23.26 -47.77 17.39
C ASP A 190 21.88 -48.05 18.04
N ASP A 191 21.36 -49.27 17.85
CA ASP A 191 21.45 -50.28 18.91
C ASP A 191 21.08 -51.69 18.41
N ASP A 192 21.87 -52.65 18.87
CA ASP A 192 21.76 -54.09 18.68
C ASP A 192 20.57 -54.66 19.47
N SER A 193 19.79 -55.57 18.88
CA SER A 193 19.18 -56.69 19.61
C SER A 193 18.70 -57.78 18.66
N ALA A 194 19.35 -58.93 18.79
CA ALA A 194 19.02 -60.20 18.18
C ALA A 194 17.82 -60.89 18.84
N ASP A 195 17.41 -61.99 18.21
CA ASP A 195 16.39 -63.00 18.56
C ASP A 195 15.08 -62.83 17.79
N GLY A 196 14.56 -63.80 17.04
CA GLY A 196 14.95 -65.17 16.77
C GLY A 196 13.79 -65.84 16.03
N VAL A 197 14.12 -66.63 15.00
CA VAL A 197 13.42 -67.85 14.54
C VAL A 197 11.90 -67.80 14.38
N ASN A 198 11.42 -67.76 13.12
CA ASN A 198 10.53 -68.78 12.56
C ASN A 198 10.28 -68.55 11.06
N THR A 199 10.79 -69.47 10.24
CA THR A 199 10.27 -69.75 8.88
C THR A 199 9.32 -70.96 9.02
N PRO A 200 8.32 -71.16 8.14
CA PRO A 200 8.63 -71.81 6.87
C PRO A 200 7.73 -71.47 5.65
N LYS A 201 8.40 -71.49 4.48
CA LYS A 201 8.02 -72.22 3.25
C LYS A 201 6.93 -71.68 2.27
N HIS A 202 7.45 -71.45 1.05
CA HIS A 202 7.05 -72.06 -0.24
C HIS A 202 6.24 -71.26 -1.30
N ARG A 203 7.00 -70.79 -2.32
CA ARG A 203 6.81 -70.90 -3.81
C ARG A 203 5.67 -70.13 -4.52
N PRO A 204 5.76 -69.89 -5.85
CA PRO A 204 6.91 -69.59 -6.73
C PRO A 204 6.65 -68.40 -7.70
N PRO A 205 7.63 -68.02 -8.53
CA PRO A 205 7.53 -66.92 -9.50
C PRO A 205 7.06 -67.42 -10.88
N TYR A 206 6.35 -66.55 -11.62
CA TYR A 206 6.16 -66.75 -13.06
C TYR A 206 6.76 -65.57 -13.82
N ASP A 207 7.81 -65.90 -14.56
CA ASP A 207 8.46 -65.13 -15.59
C ASP A 207 7.82 -65.54 -16.94
N SER A 208 7.56 -64.59 -17.82
CA SER A 208 7.20 -64.88 -19.23
C SER A 208 7.59 -63.72 -20.12
N SER A 209 8.86 -63.78 -20.51
CA SER A 209 9.46 -63.32 -21.75
C SER A 209 8.55 -63.16 -22.99
N THR A 210 8.73 -62.01 -23.65
CA THR A 210 9.20 -61.86 -25.05
C THR A 210 8.42 -62.52 -26.18
N TRP A 211 7.75 -61.71 -27.02
CA TRP A 211 7.65 -61.96 -28.47
C TRP A 211 7.73 -60.65 -29.28
N HIS A 212 8.70 -60.61 -30.18
CA HIS A 212 8.75 -59.71 -31.34
C HIS A 212 7.56 -59.96 -32.27
N SER A 213 7.05 -58.92 -32.94
CA SER A 213 7.17 -58.80 -34.40
C SER A 213 6.47 -57.58 -34.99
N ARG A 214 7.19 -56.95 -35.94
CA ARG A 214 6.69 -56.02 -36.95
C ARG A 214 5.54 -56.63 -37.75
N ALA A 215 4.54 -55.81 -38.08
CA ALA A 215 3.93 -55.84 -39.41
C ALA A 215 3.28 -54.48 -39.72
N ARG A 216 3.60 -53.98 -40.92
CA ARG A 216 2.94 -52.86 -41.57
C ARG A 216 1.52 -53.28 -41.93
N SER A 217 0.53 -52.40 -41.79
CA SER A 217 -0.67 -52.47 -42.62
C SER A 217 -1.21 -51.07 -42.90
N MET A 218 -1.43 -50.83 -44.18
CA MET A 218 -2.01 -49.62 -44.74
C MET A 218 -3.51 -49.55 -44.46
N GLY A 219 -4.02 -48.33 -44.43
CA GLY A 219 -5.36 -48.02 -44.91
C GLY A 219 -6.49 -48.27 -43.93
N SER A 220 -6.89 -47.22 -43.20
CA SER A 220 -8.30 -46.98 -42.90
C SER A 220 -8.49 -45.51 -42.57
N SER A 221 -9.39 -44.89 -43.34
CA SER A 221 -9.93 -43.55 -43.15
C SER A 221 -10.62 -43.48 -41.78
N ALA A 222 -9.85 -43.16 -40.74
CA ALA A 222 -10.37 -42.81 -39.43
C ALA A 222 -10.58 -41.29 -39.40
N SER A 223 -11.84 -40.90 -39.20
CA SER A 223 -12.24 -39.57 -38.75
C SER A 223 -11.25 -39.07 -37.70
N LYS A 224 -10.52 -37.98 -38.03
CA LYS A 224 -9.67 -37.27 -37.09
C LYS A 224 -10.56 -36.75 -35.96
N SER A 225 -10.69 -37.56 -34.90
CA SER A 225 -11.06 -37.09 -33.59
C SER A 225 -10.03 -36.03 -33.22
N CYS A 226 -10.40 -34.77 -33.40
CA CYS A 226 -9.75 -33.66 -32.74
C CYS A 226 -9.91 -33.89 -31.24
N THR A 227 -8.98 -34.64 -30.66
CA THR A 227 -8.63 -34.54 -29.26
C THR A 227 -8.19 -33.09 -29.07
N PHE A 228 -9.17 -32.22 -28.80
CA PHE A 228 -8.93 -31.00 -28.06
C PHE A 228 -8.24 -31.49 -26.79
N ASP A 229 -6.92 -31.36 -26.79
CA ASP A 229 -6.14 -31.36 -25.57
C ASP A 229 -6.92 -30.49 -24.60
N ASN A 230 -7.51 -31.11 -23.57
CA ASN A 230 -8.06 -30.45 -22.41
C ASN A 230 -6.87 -29.84 -21.66
N LYS A 231 -6.19 -28.89 -22.31
CA LYS A 231 -5.34 -27.90 -21.66
C LYS A 231 -6.27 -27.18 -20.71
N LEU A 232 -6.26 -27.67 -19.49
CA LEU A 232 -6.93 -27.15 -18.31
C LEU A 232 -6.99 -25.64 -18.47
N LEU A 233 -8.20 -25.11 -18.70
CA LEU A 233 -8.39 -23.69 -18.84
C LEU A 233 -7.70 -23.03 -17.64
N PRO A 234 -6.81 -22.05 -17.86
CA PRO A 234 -6.09 -21.40 -16.77
C PRO A 234 -7.09 -21.04 -15.68
N GLY A 235 -6.76 -21.40 -14.44
CA GLY A 235 -7.66 -21.30 -13.30
C GLY A 235 -8.39 -19.96 -13.29
N ARG A 236 -9.71 -20.01 -13.10
CA ARG A 236 -10.56 -18.80 -13.13
C ARG A 236 -10.25 -17.80 -12.02
N HIS A 237 -9.38 -18.15 -11.08
CA HIS A 237 -9.07 -17.37 -9.90
C HIS A 237 -7.56 -17.20 -9.78
N LEU A 238 -7.15 -16.01 -9.35
CA LEU A 238 -5.77 -15.75 -8.92
C LEU A 238 -5.61 -16.29 -7.50
N ASP A 239 -4.70 -17.24 -7.33
CA ASP A 239 -4.30 -17.73 -6.01
C ASP A 239 -3.23 -16.80 -5.44
N PRO A 240 -3.53 -16.06 -4.34
CA PRO A 240 -2.54 -15.22 -3.69
C PRO A 240 -1.42 -16.08 -3.11
N TRP A 241 -0.19 -15.54 -3.10
CA TRP A 241 0.92 -16.25 -2.46
C TRP A 241 0.66 -16.46 -0.97
N TYR A 242 0.94 -17.67 -0.50
CA TYR A 242 0.76 -18.07 0.90
C TYR A 242 1.93 -18.93 1.37
N HIS A 243 2.35 -18.71 2.62
CA HIS A 243 3.35 -19.51 3.31
C HIS A 243 3.07 -19.46 4.82
N SER A 244 3.16 -20.61 5.50
CA SER A 244 2.73 -20.75 6.91
C SER A 244 3.54 -19.90 7.89
N THR A 245 4.82 -19.63 7.59
CA THR A 245 5.71 -18.83 8.45
C THR A 245 5.67 -17.33 8.19
N PHE A 246 5.00 -16.85 7.14
CA PHE A 246 4.94 -15.43 6.79
C PHE A 246 3.53 -14.89 7.00
N ALA A 247 3.43 -13.61 7.39
CA ALA A 247 2.13 -13.02 7.63
C ALA A 247 1.36 -12.92 6.31
N PRO A 248 0.07 -13.32 6.27
CA PRO A 248 -0.75 -13.16 5.09
C PRO A 248 -0.95 -11.67 4.76
N LEU A 249 -1.24 -11.39 3.49
CA LEU A 249 -1.63 -10.04 3.06
C LEU A 249 -2.88 -9.56 3.82
N PRO A 250 -3.04 -8.23 4.02
CA PRO A 250 -4.25 -7.67 4.59
C PRO A 250 -5.52 -8.19 3.91
N ARG A 251 -6.57 -8.43 4.70
CA ARG A 251 -7.83 -9.01 4.21
C ARG A 251 -8.46 -8.22 3.07
N SER A 252 -8.37 -6.89 3.12
CA SER A 252 -8.85 -6.00 2.04
C SER A 252 -8.14 -6.25 0.70
N ILE A 253 -6.84 -6.55 0.74
CA ILE A 253 -6.06 -6.93 -0.44
C ILE A 253 -6.53 -8.29 -0.96
N LEU A 254 -6.60 -9.31 -0.09
CA LEU A 254 -7.02 -10.67 -0.47
C LEU A 254 -8.45 -10.67 -1.06
N GLN A 255 -9.38 -9.95 -0.45
CA GLN A 255 -10.75 -9.81 -0.95
C GLN A 255 -10.78 -9.07 -2.30
N GLY A 256 -9.94 -8.05 -2.46
CA GLY A 256 -9.85 -7.34 -3.72
C GLY A 256 -9.30 -8.21 -4.86
N ILE A 257 -8.29 -9.05 -4.60
CA ILE A 257 -7.74 -9.98 -5.61
C ILE A 257 -8.81 -10.94 -6.14
N ARG A 258 -9.71 -11.43 -5.28
CA ARG A 258 -10.81 -12.32 -5.68
C ARG A 258 -11.78 -11.70 -6.68
N THR A 259 -11.82 -10.37 -6.78
CA THR A 259 -12.67 -9.66 -7.75
C THR A 259 -11.99 -9.42 -9.10
N VAL A 260 -10.69 -9.76 -9.21
CA VAL A 260 -9.89 -9.51 -10.41
C VAL A 260 -9.98 -10.68 -11.37
N ASN A 261 -10.21 -10.36 -12.65
CA ASN A 261 -10.13 -11.33 -13.72
C ASN A 261 -8.65 -11.65 -14.05
N PRO A 262 -8.18 -12.90 -13.92
CA PRO A 262 -6.78 -13.27 -14.18
C PRO A 262 -6.32 -12.93 -15.60
N ILE A 263 -7.22 -13.00 -16.59
CA ILE A 263 -6.92 -12.75 -18.00
C ILE A 263 -6.55 -11.28 -18.25
N GLU A 264 -7.02 -10.37 -17.38
CA GLU A 264 -6.77 -8.94 -17.51
C GLU A 264 -5.44 -8.51 -16.89
N MET A 265 -4.76 -9.40 -16.16
CA MET A 265 -3.54 -9.11 -15.41
C MET A 265 -2.31 -9.73 -16.08
N PRO A 266 -1.10 -9.19 -15.84
CA PRO A 266 0.13 -9.89 -16.17
C PRO A 266 0.16 -11.27 -15.50
N THR A 267 0.68 -12.29 -16.16
CA THR A 267 0.94 -13.57 -15.51
C THR A 267 2.06 -13.41 -14.48
N ARG A 268 1.95 -14.06 -13.32
CA ARG A 268 2.98 -14.01 -12.25
C ARG A 268 4.41 -14.30 -12.76
N PRO A 269 4.69 -15.37 -13.55
CA PRO A 269 6.05 -15.64 -14.02
C PRO A 269 6.66 -14.50 -14.84
N ASN A 270 5.89 -13.89 -15.75
CA ASN A 270 6.36 -12.76 -16.55
C ASN A 270 6.71 -11.54 -15.69
N TYR A 271 5.93 -11.28 -14.63
CA TYR A 271 6.23 -10.20 -13.70
C TYR A 271 7.47 -10.51 -12.86
N ASP A 272 7.59 -11.73 -12.33
CA ASP A 272 8.71 -12.14 -11.50
C ASP A 272 10.03 -12.11 -12.29
N GLU A 273 10.02 -12.55 -13.55
CA GLU A 273 11.19 -12.44 -14.45
C GLU A 273 11.59 -10.97 -14.66
N ALA A 274 10.63 -10.10 -14.97
CA ALA A 274 10.89 -8.68 -15.18
C ALA A 274 11.35 -7.97 -13.90
N LEU A 275 10.80 -8.35 -12.74
CA LEU A 275 11.22 -7.86 -11.43
C LEU A 275 12.66 -8.29 -11.12
N ASN A 276 12.99 -9.57 -11.33
CA ASN A 276 14.33 -10.10 -11.12
C ASN A 276 15.36 -9.42 -12.03
N LYS A 277 15.02 -9.20 -13.31
CA LYS A 277 15.85 -8.44 -14.23
C LYS A 277 16.09 -7.01 -13.74
N PHE A 278 15.04 -6.31 -13.33
CA PHE A 278 15.15 -4.97 -12.75
C PHE A 278 16.06 -4.96 -11.51
N LEU A 279 15.88 -5.91 -10.59
CA LEU A 279 16.70 -6.01 -9.37
C LEU A 279 18.17 -6.33 -9.68
N ALA A 280 18.44 -7.12 -10.73
CA ALA A 280 19.80 -7.45 -11.16
C ALA A 280 20.54 -6.24 -11.78
N GLU A 281 19.81 -5.31 -12.39
CA GLU A 281 20.34 -4.08 -12.98
C GLU A 281 20.57 -2.96 -11.93
N LEU A 282 20.05 -3.12 -10.70
CA LEU A 282 20.29 -2.15 -9.63
C LEU A 282 21.75 -2.22 -9.12
N PRO A 283 22.33 -1.08 -8.70
CA PRO A 283 23.56 -1.06 -7.93
C PRO A 283 23.46 -1.99 -6.71
N ALA A 284 24.55 -2.68 -6.38
CA ALA A 284 24.57 -3.68 -5.32
C ALA A 284 24.01 -3.14 -4.00
N GLU A 285 24.28 -1.88 -3.66
CA GLU A 285 23.82 -1.28 -2.40
C GLU A 285 22.31 -1.00 -2.35
N LEU A 286 21.64 -0.90 -3.51
CA LEU A 286 20.19 -0.74 -3.60
C LEU A 286 19.49 -2.08 -3.73
N ARG A 287 20.10 -3.03 -4.43
CA ARG A 287 19.56 -4.37 -4.65
C ARG A 287 19.24 -5.10 -3.34
N GLU A 288 20.13 -5.01 -2.34
CA GLU A 288 19.96 -5.64 -1.02
C GLU A 288 18.73 -5.18 -0.23
N ILE A 289 18.23 -3.97 -0.51
CA ILE A 289 17.14 -3.32 0.25
C ILE A 289 15.91 -3.03 -0.60
N ALA A 290 15.94 -3.34 -1.90
CA ALA A 290 14.84 -3.05 -2.81
C ALA A 290 13.68 -4.03 -2.65
N ALA A 291 13.98 -5.33 -2.57
CA ALA A 291 13.02 -6.40 -2.33
C ALA A 291 13.72 -7.57 -1.64
N PHE A 292 13.09 -8.14 -0.62
CA PHE A 292 13.66 -9.23 0.16
C PHE A 292 13.08 -10.56 -0.31
N THR A 293 13.95 -11.53 -0.62
CA THR A 293 13.52 -12.92 -0.81
C THR A 293 12.98 -13.49 0.50
N PRO A 294 12.20 -14.57 0.48
CA PRO A 294 11.68 -15.19 1.71
C PRO A 294 12.78 -15.47 2.75
N GLU A 295 13.93 -15.96 2.32
CA GLU A 295 15.06 -16.33 3.19
C GLU A 295 15.66 -15.08 3.86
N THR A 296 16.05 -14.08 3.06
CA THR A 296 16.60 -12.82 3.58
C THR A 296 15.60 -12.09 4.46
N TYR A 297 14.31 -12.11 4.12
CA TYR A 297 13.25 -11.50 4.94
C TYR A 297 13.11 -12.20 6.29
N ALA A 298 13.17 -13.54 6.31
CA ALA A 298 13.08 -14.31 7.55
C ALA A 298 14.31 -14.08 8.46
N ASP A 299 15.52 -14.04 7.89
CA ASP A 299 16.75 -13.70 8.61
C ASP A 299 16.67 -12.29 9.21
N LEU A 300 16.26 -11.32 8.40
CA LEU A 300 16.06 -9.94 8.82
C LEU A 300 15.03 -9.83 9.96
N THR A 301 13.92 -10.55 9.86
CA THR A 301 12.89 -10.59 10.90
C THR A 301 13.45 -11.17 12.20
N ARG A 302 14.18 -12.29 12.13
CA ARG A 302 14.81 -12.90 13.31
C ARG A 302 15.83 -11.96 13.97
N ALA A 303 16.66 -11.28 13.16
CA ALA A 303 17.62 -10.30 13.63
C ALA A 303 16.94 -9.13 14.36
N VAL A 304 15.88 -8.57 13.77
CA VAL A 304 15.08 -7.47 14.36
C VAL A 304 14.39 -7.90 15.66
N VAL A 305 13.84 -9.12 15.72
CA VAL A 305 13.19 -9.65 16.94
C VAL A 305 14.21 -9.87 18.07
N LYS A 306 15.38 -10.43 17.75
CA LYS A 306 16.44 -10.69 18.73
C LYS A 306 17.22 -9.45 19.15
N GLY A 307 17.18 -8.39 18.33
CA GLY A 307 18.05 -7.22 18.48
C GLY A 307 19.52 -7.52 18.14
N ASP A 308 19.78 -8.59 17.39
CA ASP A 308 21.11 -9.01 16.96
C ASP A 308 21.26 -8.82 15.45
N PHE A 309 22.04 -7.80 15.06
CA PHE A 309 22.29 -7.44 13.67
C PHE A 309 23.64 -7.94 13.14
N SER A 310 24.36 -8.77 13.90
CA SER A 310 25.69 -9.28 13.53
C SER A 310 25.68 -10.14 12.26
N THR A 311 24.54 -10.78 11.97
CA THR A 311 24.34 -11.64 10.79
C THR A 311 23.96 -10.89 9.52
N LEU A 312 23.60 -9.60 9.64
CA LEU A 312 23.14 -8.80 8.51
C LEU A 312 24.28 -8.02 7.87
N THR A 313 24.15 -7.71 6.57
CA THR A 313 25.11 -6.83 5.91
C THR A 313 25.04 -5.43 6.53
N PRO A 314 26.16 -4.67 6.56
CA PRO A 314 26.18 -3.31 7.13
C PRO A 314 25.14 -2.37 6.49
N ARG A 315 24.81 -2.61 5.22
CA ARG A 315 23.82 -1.85 4.46
C ARG A 315 22.41 -2.13 4.95
N VAL A 316 22.03 -3.41 5.12
CA VAL A 316 20.72 -3.79 5.65
C VAL A 316 20.57 -3.31 7.10
N THR A 317 21.62 -3.42 7.93
CA THR A 317 21.64 -2.88 9.29
C THR A 317 21.38 -1.37 9.30
N SER A 318 22.06 -0.62 8.43
CA SER A 318 21.82 0.82 8.27
C SER A 318 20.38 1.11 7.86
N TRP A 319 19.84 0.37 6.89
CA TRP A 319 18.44 0.51 6.45
C TRP A 319 17.45 0.25 7.61
N VAL A 320 17.68 -0.79 8.41
CA VAL A 320 16.88 -1.10 9.60
C VAL A 320 16.84 0.06 10.59
N GLN A 321 18.01 0.64 10.86
CA GLN A 321 18.14 1.76 11.79
C GLN A 321 17.48 3.04 11.25
N TYR A 322 17.73 3.38 9.97
CA TYR A 322 17.17 4.58 9.35
C TYR A 322 15.64 4.55 9.23
N HIS A 323 15.07 3.39 8.95
CA HIS A 323 13.63 3.23 8.79
C HIS A 323 12.91 2.81 10.07
N HIS A 324 13.62 2.70 11.20
CA HIS A 324 13.07 2.28 12.49
C HIS A 324 12.27 0.98 12.37
N VAL A 325 12.82 -0.02 11.69
CA VAL A 325 12.09 -1.28 11.41
C VAL A 325 11.73 -1.97 12.72
N ARG A 326 10.46 -2.38 12.83
CA ARG A 326 9.92 -3.08 14.00
C ARG A 326 9.40 -4.48 13.62
N PRO A 327 9.39 -5.44 14.56
CA PRO A 327 8.67 -6.69 14.35
C PRO A 327 7.16 -6.44 14.42
N GLY A 328 6.42 -7.04 13.49
CA GLY A 328 4.99 -6.83 13.30
C GLY A 328 4.08 -8.01 13.64
N SER A 329 4.65 -9.13 14.07
CA SER A 329 3.92 -10.33 14.48
C SER A 329 4.77 -11.13 15.47
N ARG A 330 4.11 -11.90 16.33
CA ARG A 330 4.74 -12.91 17.21
C ARG A 330 4.71 -14.30 16.59
N LYS A 331 3.77 -14.55 15.68
CA LYS A 331 3.55 -15.86 15.04
C LYS A 331 4.24 -15.99 13.69
N TYR A 332 4.36 -14.88 12.97
CA TYR A 332 4.82 -14.84 11.60
C TYR A 332 6.06 -13.95 11.42
N HIS A 333 6.80 -14.18 10.35
CA HIS A 333 7.75 -13.20 9.85
C HIS A 333 7.00 -12.00 9.25
N LEU A 334 7.04 -10.88 9.96
CA LEU A 334 6.48 -9.59 9.51
C LEU A 334 7.32 -8.43 10.03
N LEU A 335 7.71 -7.55 9.13
CA LEU A 335 8.42 -6.30 9.39
C LEU A 335 7.48 -5.10 9.18
N LEU A 336 7.55 -4.13 10.09
CA LEU A 336 6.80 -2.88 10.06
C LEU A 336 7.73 -1.68 9.98
N LEU A 337 7.30 -0.67 9.23
CA LEU A 337 7.88 0.68 9.26
C LEU A 337 6.86 1.63 9.89
N PRO A 338 7.22 2.42 10.92
CA PRO A 338 6.34 3.50 11.34
C PRO A 338 6.11 4.48 10.17
N ARG A 339 4.94 5.10 10.12
CA ARG A 339 4.71 6.22 9.19
C ARG A 339 5.44 7.46 9.72
N GLU A 340 5.83 8.34 8.80
CA GLU A 340 6.57 9.58 9.12
C GLU A 340 5.86 10.43 10.19
N ALA A 341 4.52 10.51 10.16
CA ALA A 341 3.73 11.23 11.16
C ALA A 341 3.86 10.67 12.59
N TYR A 342 4.36 9.44 12.73
CA TYR A 342 4.52 8.73 14.00
C TYR A 342 5.98 8.69 14.47
N PHE A 343 6.94 9.23 13.70
CA PHE A 343 8.36 9.23 14.07
C PHE A 343 8.65 10.09 15.31
N SER A 344 7.83 11.10 15.57
CA SER A 344 7.98 12.03 16.70
C SER A 344 7.17 11.63 17.93
N ILE A 345 6.44 10.51 17.87
CA ILE A 345 5.61 10.05 18.99
C ILE A 345 6.52 9.43 20.06
N ARG A 346 6.11 9.55 21.33
CA ARG A 346 6.82 8.92 22.46
C ARG A 346 6.86 7.40 22.27
N GLY A 347 8.00 6.78 22.55
CA GLY A 347 8.22 5.34 22.36
C GLY A 347 7.17 4.45 23.04
N GLU A 348 6.65 4.85 24.21
CA GLU A 348 5.57 4.12 24.89
C GLU A 348 4.27 4.06 24.07
N LYS A 349 3.89 5.17 23.41
CA LYS A 349 2.70 5.20 22.57
C LYS A 349 2.93 4.46 21.25
N GLU A 350 4.12 4.57 20.66
CA GLU A 350 4.50 3.77 19.47
C GLU A 350 4.39 2.28 19.78
N GLU A 351 4.95 1.83 20.90
CA GLU A 351 4.92 0.43 21.33
C GLU A 351 3.49 -0.05 21.62
N LYS A 352 2.64 0.80 22.20
CA LYS A 352 1.21 0.49 22.35
C LYS A 352 0.53 0.26 21.00
N LEU A 353 0.71 1.18 20.04
CA LEU A 353 0.14 1.07 18.68
C LEU A 353 0.67 -0.17 17.96
N ARG A 354 1.94 -0.51 18.17
CA ARG A 354 2.57 -1.72 17.61
C ARG A 354 1.95 -2.98 18.19
N ASN A 355 1.71 -3.05 19.49
CA ASN A 355 1.07 -4.19 20.13
C ASN A 355 -0.39 -4.37 19.68
N GLU A 356 -1.12 -3.27 19.47
CA GLU A 356 -2.46 -3.30 18.86
C GLU A 356 -2.42 -3.88 17.43
N PHE A 357 -1.44 -3.46 16.63
CA PHE A 357 -1.22 -3.99 15.29
C PHE A 357 -0.93 -5.50 15.31
N ILE A 358 0.01 -5.94 16.16
CA ILE A 358 0.39 -7.34 16.31
C ILE A 358 -0.82 -8.19 16.69
N ALA A 359 -1.61 -7.76 17.66
CA ALA A 359 -2.81 -8.48 18.09
C ALA A 359 -3.79 -8.68 16.93
N GLU A 360 -4.00 -7.66 16.09
CA GLU A 360 -4.85 -7.76 14.91
C GLU A 360 -4.30 -8.75 13.86
N VAL A 361 -3.00 -8.71 13.57
CA VAL A 361 -2.36 -9.62 12.60
C VAL A 361 -2.35 -11.07 13.07
N ASP A 362 -2.07 -11.28 14.35
CA ASP A 362 -1.96 -12.61 14.95
C ASP A 362 -3.32 -13.23 15.28
N GLY A 363 -4.41 -12.49 15.04
CA GLY A 363 -5.78 -12.90 15.37
C GLY A 363 -6.03 -12.98 16.88
N GLU A 364 -5.20 -12.32 17.68
CA GLU A 364 -5.40 -12.23 19.13
C GLU A 364 -6.53 -11.23 19.40
N ILE A 365 -7.66 -11.72 19.89
CA ILE A 365 -8.74 -10.85 20.36
C ILE A 365 -8.18 -10.10 21.58
N PRO A 366 -8.11 -8.75 21.57
CA PRO A 366 -7.58 -8.00 22.70
C PRO A 366 -8.46 -8.29 23.92
N THR A 367 -7.92 -9.07 24.85
CA THR A 367 -8.57 -9.53 26.09
C THR A 367 -8.92 -8.38 27.05
N ASN A 368 -8.43 -7.17 26.76
CA ASN A 368 -8.64 -5.97 27.56
C ASN A 368 -9.90 -5.16 27.20
N LYS A 369 -10.82 -5.67 26.38
CA LYS A 369 -12.15 -5.04 26.20
C LYS A 369 -13.10 -5.23 27.40
N SER A 370 -12.64 -5.80 28.50
CA SER A 370 -13.46 -6.23 29.64
C SER A 370 -13.96 -5.11 30.57
N SER A 371 -13.73 -3.82 30.29
CA SER A 371 -14.05 -2.78 31.30
C SER A 371 -14.67 -1.48 30.75
N ALA A 372 -15.21 -1.48 29.54
CA ALA A 372 -16.02 -0.35 29.05
C ALA A 372 -17.51 -0.71 29.03
N THR A 373 -18.07 -1.01 30.20
CA THR A 373 -19.46 -0.66 30.51
C THR A 373 -19.60 0.86 30.54
N SER A 374 -19.36 1.52 29.40
CA SER A 374 -19.82 2.89 29.17
C SER A 374 -21.31 2.82 28.81
N LEU A 375 -22.13 2.54 29.83
CA LEU A 375 -23.60 2.52 29.84
C LEU A 375 -24.20 3.94 29.68
N GLY A 376 -23.52 4.81 28.94
CA GLY A 376 -23.91 6.21 28.76
C GLY A 376 -23.19 6.82 27.57
N HIS A 377 -23.63 6.49 26.36
CA HIS A 377 -23.31 7.27 25.18
C HIS A 377 -24.58 7.93 24.65
N GLY A 378 -24.64 9.24 24.89
CA GLY A 378 -25.53 10.12 24.16
C GLY A 378 -25.17 10.15 22.66
N PRO A 379 -26.08 10.63 21.82
CA PRO A 379 -25.90 10.71 20.38
C PRO A 379 -24.80 11.72 20.04
N GLY A 380 -23.58 11.24 19.78
CA GLY A 380 -22.48 12.10 19.32
C GLY A 380 -21.07 11.64 19.70
N GLN A 381 -20.91 10.57 20.49
CA GLN A 381 -19.58 10.12 20.89
C GLN A 381 -18.89 9.38 19.73
N HIS A 382 -17.91 10.07 19.14
CA HIS A 382 -17.04 9.56 18.09
C HIS A 382 -16.52 8.17 18.46
N VAL A 383 -16.83 7.18 17.61
CA VAL A 383 -16.29 5.83 17.64
C VAL A 383 -14.76 5.96 17.70
N ILE A 384 -14.17 5.67 18.87
CA ILE A 384 -12.72 5.72 19.05
C ILE A 384 -12.13 4.70 18.08
N ASN A 385 -11.33 5.21 17.15
CA ASN A 385 -10.77 4.49 16.00
C ASN A 385 -9.94 3.28 16.45
N SER A 386 -10.57 2.11 16.53
CA SER A 386 -9.92 0.80 16.77
C SER A 386 -8.86 0.42 15.71
N HIS A 387 -8.60 1.30 14.74
CA HIS A 387 -7.67 1.11 13.63
C HIS A 387 -6.44 2.04 13.70
N GLU A 388 -6.23 2.77 14.81
CA GLU A 388 -5.06 3.67 14.94
C GLU A 388 -3.75 2.89 14.76
N GLY A 389 -3.63 1.68 15.33
CA GLY A 389 -2.48 0.79 15.14
C GLY A 389 -2.17 0.49 13.67
N VAL A 390 -3.16 0.03 12.90
CA VAL A 390 -2.99 -0.27 11.45
C VAL A 390 -2.61 0.97 10.65
N SER A 391 -3.14 2.12 11.03
CA SER A 391 -2.80 3.39 10.38
C SER A 391 -1.39 3.89 10.71
N ALA A 392 -0.83 3.51 11.87
CA ALA A 392 0.47 3.99 12.33
C ALA A 392 1.66 3.37 11.59
N PHE A 393 1.48 2.16 11.03
CA PHE A 393 2.56 1.39 10.42
C PHE A 393 2.30 1.09 8.94
N LEU A 394 3.39 0.79 8.23
CA LEU A 394 3.41 0.20 6.90
C LEU A 394 4.02 -1.19 6.99
N ARG A 395 3.42 -2.18 6.30
CA ARG A 395 3.97 -3.53 6.17
C ARG A 395 5.03 -3.56 5.08
N VAL A 396 6.17 -4.17 5.36
CA VAL A 396 7.16 -4.50 4.33
C VAL A 396 6.78 -5.86 3.74
N PRO A 397 6.48 -5.98 2.44
CA PRO A 397 6.12 -7.26 1.84
C PRO A 397 7.36 -8.11 1.54
N VAL A 398 7.17 -9.43 1.51
CA VAL A 398 8.14 -10.35 0.88
C VAL A 398 8.09 -10.15 -0.64
N SER A 399 9.19 -10.35 -1.36
CA SER A 399 9.26 -10.12 -2.82
C SER A 399 8.15 -10.84 -3.59
N THR A 400 7.83 -12.07 -3.21
CA THR A 400 6.77 -12.90 -3.81
C THR A 400 5.36 -12.34 -3.63
N GLN A 401 5.13 -11.54 -2.58
CA GLN A 401 3.85 -10.89 -2.30
C GLN A 401 3.64 -9.63 -3.16
N ILE A 402 4.71 -9.05 -3.73
CA ILE A 402 4.62 -7.79 -4.49
C ILE A 402 3.66 -7.93 -5.67
N TYR A 403 3.69 -9.06 -6.39
CA TYR A 403 2.75 -9.32 -7.49
C TYR A 403 1.29 -9.21 -7.05
N ASP A 404 0.92 -9.86 -5.94
CA ASP A 404 -0.45 -9.88 -5.42
C ASP A 404 -0.93 -8.49 -4.99
N ILE A 405 -0.03 -7.72 -4.37
CA ILE A 405 -0.28 -6.33 -3.99
C ILE A 405 -0.53 -5.47 -5.22
N LEU A 406 0.22 -5.68 -6.30
CA LEU A 406 0.07 -4.93 -7.55
C LEU A 406 -1.19 -5.34 -8.31
N VAL A 407 -1.56 -6.62 -8.35
CA VAL A 407 -2.85 -7.08 -8.86
C VAL A 407 -4.00 -6.36 -8.16
N TYR A 408 -3.98 -6.33 -6.82
CA TYR A 408 -4.99 -5.61 -6.04
C TYR A 408 -5.04 -4.12 -6.37
N ALA A 409 -3.87 -3.47 -6.38
CA ALA A 409 -3.79 -2.02 -6.59
C ALA A 409 -4.15 -1.60 -8.03
N HIS A 410 -3.85 -2.47 -9.01
CA HIS A 410 -4.07 -2.24 -10.43
C HIS A 410 -5.40 -2.80 -10.96
N LYS A 411 -6.27 -3.36 -10.10
CA LYS A 411 -7.54 -3.98 -10.50
C LYS A 411 -8.46 -3.15 -11.40
N ASN A 412 -8.33 -1.82 -11.36
CA ASN A 412 -9.11 -0.88 -12.18
C ASN A 412 -8.33 -0.34 -13.39
N HIS A 413 -7.19 -0.96 -13.76
CA HIS A 413 -6.30 -0.52 -14.84
C HIS A 413 -5.88 0.94 -14.70
N ALA A 414 -5.61 1.35 -13.46
CA ALA A 414 -5.25 2.72 -13.11
C ALA A 414 -3.81 3.05 -13.57
N SER A 415 -3.49 4.34 -13.68
CA SER A 415 -2.12 4.74 -14.05
C SER A 415 -1.08 4.30 -13.00
N THR A 416 0.21 4.29 -13.36
CA THR A 416 1.32 3.95 -12.45
C THR A 416 1.26 4.76 -11.15
N THR A 417 1.01 6.07 -11.24
CA THR A 417 0.90 6.95 -10.06
C THR A 417 -0.29 6.61 -9.17
N GLN A 418 -1.46 6.30 -9.77
CA GLN A 418 -2.65 5.90 -9.01
C GLN A 418 -2.47 4.54 -8.36
N THR A 419 -1.87 3.59 -9.08
CA THR A 419 -1.55 2.25 -8.57
C THR A 419 -0.58 2.34 -7.38
N LEU A 420 0.49 3.13 -7.48
CA LEU A 420 1.42 3.35 -6.35
C LEU A 420 0.74 4.03 -5.15
N ALA A 421 -0.16 4.99 -5.40
CA ALA A 421 -0.93 5.62 -4.34
C ALA A 421 -1.84 4.60 -3.61
N GLN A 422 -2.47 3.69 -4.37
CA GLN A 422 -3.31 2.63 -3.82
C GLN A 422 -2.50 1.64 -2.96
N VAL A 423 -1.27 1.28 -3.38
CA VAL A 423 -0.35 0.45 -2.58
C VAL A 423 -0.03 1.11 -1.24
N ARG A 424 0.30 2.40 -1.24
CA ARG A 424 0.59 3.17 -0.01
C ARG A 424 -0.64 3.33 0.89
N GLN A 425 -1.81 3.50 0.29
CA GLN A 425 -3.08 3.57 1.01
C GLN A 425 -3.41 2.23 1.69
N ALA A 426 -3.08 1.11 1.04
CA ALA A 426 -3.20 -0.22 1.63
C ALA A 426 -2.19 -0.51 2.75
N GLY A 427 -1.33 0.46 3.09
CA GLY A 427 -0.37 0.33 4.18
C GLY A 427 0.83 -0.56 3.82
N ILE A 428 1.23 -0.59 2.56
CA ILE A 428 2.39 -1.36 2.10
C ILE A 428 3.57 -0.42 1.82
N ALA A 429 4.75 -0.80 2.30
CA ALA A 429 6.04 -0.14 2.07
C ALA A 429 6.87 -0.83 0.98
N SER A 430 8.02 -0.24 0.66
CA SER A 430 9.09 -0.76 -0.23
C SER A 430 8.72 -1.02 -1.69
N VAL A 431 7.44 -0.98 -2.06
CA VAL A 431 7.03 -0.99 -3.47
C VAL A 431 7.37 0.35 -4.11
N THR A 432 8.29 0.32 -5.07
CA THR A 432 8.80 1.52 -5.74
C THR A 432 8.04 1.83 -7.04
N TRP A 433 8.21 3.04 -7.55
CA TRP A 433 7.58 3.43 -8.82
C TRP A 433 8.01 2.55 -10.01
N PRO A 434 9.30 2.20 -10.20
CA PRO A 434 9.72 1.28 -11.27
C PRO A 434 9.05 -0.10 -11.20
N MET A 435 8.88 -0.67 -10.00
CA MET A 435 8.18 -1.96 -9.83
C MET A 435 6.72 -1.90 -10.31
N VAL A 436 6.02 -0.80 -10.00
CA VAL A 436 4.66 -0.55 -10.46
C VAL A 436 4.63 -0.31 -11.97
N GLU A 437 5.58 0.46 -12.51
CA GLU A 437 5.66 0.74 -13.94
C GLU A 437 5.85 -0.55 -14.75
N THR A 438 6.79 -1.41 -14.35
CA THR A 438 7.00 -2.72 -14.95
C THR A 438 5.71 -3.52 -15.00
N PHE A 439 4.97 -3.59 -13.89
CA PHE A 439 3.68 -4.29 -13.83
C PHE A 439 2.65 -3.71 -14.81
N VAL A 440 2.50 -2.37 -14.84
CA VAL A 440 1.54 -1.69 -15.73
C VAL A 440 1.91 -1.89 -17.21
N ARG A 441 3.20 -1.93 -17.56
CA ARG A 441 3.65 -2.19 -18.94
C ARG A 441 3.41 -3.63 -19.38
N LEU A 442 3.51 -4.58 -18.46
CA LEU A 442 3.19 -5.99 -18.70
C LEU A 442 1.68 -6.28 -18.72
N CYS A 443 0.85 -5.35 -18.26
CA CYS A 443 -0.60 -5.54 -18.24
C CYS A 443 -1.17 -5.55 -19.66
N PRO A 444 -1.86 -6.62 -20.09
CA PRO A 444 -2.32 -6.77 -21.48
C PRO A 444 -3.31 -5.68 -21.88
N LEU A 445 -4.20 -5.27 -20.97
CA LEU A 445 -5.19 -4.22 -21.26
C LEU A 445 -4.57 -2.82 -21.31
N CYS A 446 -3.60 -2.52 -20.44
CA CYS A 446 -2.90 -1.24 -20.47
C CYS A 446 -1.98 -1.14 -21.69
N SER A 447 -1.28 -2.22 -22.03
CA SER A 447 -0.42 -2.30 -23.21
C SER A 447 -1.23 -2.10 -24.50
N ALA A 448 -2.38 -2.77 -24.65
CA ALA A 448 -3.26 -2.58 -25.82
C ALA A 448 -3.82 -1.15 -25.94
N ARG A 449 -3.98 -0.43 -24.83
CA ARG A 449 -4.44 0.98 -24.81
C ARG A 449 -3.32 1.97 -25.07
N ALA A 450 -2.07 1.62 -24.77
CA ALA A 450 -0.91 2.43 -25.06
C ALA A 450 -0.69 2.47 -26.57
N LYS A 451 -1.29 3.46 -27.25
CA LYS A 451 -1.02 3.68 -28.68
C LYS A 451 0.49 3.85 -28.85
N PRO A 452 1.15 3.10 -29.76
CA PRO A 452 2.54 3.33 -30.05
C PRO A 452 2.67 4.79 -30.50
N ILE A 453 3.46 5.57 -29.77
CA ILE A 453 3.87 6.88 -30.23
C ILE A 453 4.83 6.59 -31.38
N THR A 454 4.33 6.62 -32.62
CA THR A 454 5.16 6.68 -33.81
C THR A 454 5.92 7.99 -33.73
N LEU A 455 7.20 7.89 -33.33
CA LEU A 455 8.15 9.00 -33.31
C LEU A 455 8.53 9.41 -34.72
#